data_AF-A0A1X1YN39-F1
#
_entry.id   AF-A0A1X1YN39-F1
#
_cell.length_a   1.000
_cell.length_b   1.000
_cell.length_c   1.000
_cell.angle_alpha   90.00
_cell.angle_beta   90.00
_cell.angle_gamma   90.00
#
_symmetry.space_group_name_H-M   'P 1'
#
loop_
_entity.id
_entity.type
_entity.pdbx_description
1 polymer ?
#
loop_
_entity_poly.entity_id
_entity_poly.type
_entity_poly.pdbx_seq_one_letter_code
_entity_poly.pdbx_strand_id
1 'polypeptide(L)'
;MLTREHLRQRDIATAVGISQQAVSQMAEKDPLPKTPMPEDARRECLAALASIPADDGLVETYWYGMEPVVQQVRSAIKLGHELTVRILAGGEVAADALRPWRIPTRGLVYSEELIDLSVSDLVESTADEATLTLRVPADPTVWTTAAWWHQTCEGEHFDLPTVDPIVVLKDLTAGADLGDGAPDRLANWIAAR
;
A
#
# COMPACT_ATOMS: atom_id res chain seq x y z
N MET A 1 2.33 6.25 -13.09
CA MET A 1 1.70 6.99 -11.98
C MET A 1 2.73 7.50 -10.99
N LEU A 2 3.50 6.62 -10.37
CA LEU A 2 4.43 6.98 -9.29
C LEU A 2 5.79 7.56 -9.75
N THR A 3 6.13 7.39 -11.03
CA THR A 3 7.36 7.94 -11.63
C THR A 3 7.20 9.41 -12.03
N ARG A 4 8.28 10.18 -11.87
CA ARG A 4 8.45 11.54 -12.40
C ARG A 4 9.15 11.57 -13.76
N GLU A 5 9.78 10.46 -14.13
CA GLU A 5 10.62 10.35 -15.32
C GLU A 5 10.07 9.34 -16.32
N HIS A 6 10.62 9.35 -17.53
CA HIS A 6 10.31 8.37 -18.56
C HIS A 6 10.72 6.97 -18.09
N LEU A 7 9.77 6.03 -18.08
CA LEU A 7 10.05 4.63 -17.80
C LEU A 7 10.25 3.83 -19.08
N ARG A 8 11.28 2.99 -19.10
CA ARG A 8 11.46 1.98 -20.14
C ARG A 8 10.71 0.71 -19.73
N GLN A 9 10.35 -0.13 -20.70
CA GLN A 9 9.68 -1.41 -20.41
C GLN A 9 10.49 -2.31 -19.48
N ARG A 10 11.83 -2.25 -19.53
CA ARG A 10 12.70 -2.98 -18.60
C ARG A 10 12.51 -2.51 -17.15
N ASP A 11 12.29 -1.22 -16.94
CA ASP A 11 12.17 -0.64 -15.60
C ASP A 11 10.82 -1.05 -14.99
N ILE A 12 9.77 -1.10 -15.82
CA ILE A 12 8.44 -1.65 -15.48
C ILE A 12 8.55 -3.14 -15.14
N ALA A 13 9.27 -3.92 -15.97
CA ALA A 13 9.46 -5.35 -15.75
C ALA A 13 10.12 -5.63 -14.40
N THR A 14 11.16 -4.86 -14.05
CA THR A 14 11.82 -4.93 -12.75
C THR A 14 10.87 -4.56 -11.60
N ALA A 15 10.07 -3.49 -11.74
CA ALA A 15 9.16 -3.04 -10.68
C ALA A 15 8.03 -4.05 -10.37
N VAL A 16 7.55 -4.77 -11.39
CA VAL A 16 6.44 -5.74 -11.26
C VAL A 16 6.96 -7.18 -11.07
N GLY A 17 8.26 -7.43 -11.21
CA GLY A 17 8.85 -8.76 -11.05
C GLY A 17 8.58 -9.72 -12.21
N ILE A 18 8.37 -9.20 -13.43
CA ILE A 18 8.12 -9.99 -14.64
C ILE A 18 9.21 -9.76 -15.69
N SER A 19 9.18 -10.51 -16.80
CA SER A 19 10.13 -10.31 -17.90
C SER A 19 9.76 -9.10 -18.76
N GLN A 20 10.74 -8.45 -19.38
CA GLN A 20 10.49 -7.37 -20.35
C GLN A 20 9.67 -7.88 -21.56
N GLN A 21 9.84 -9.13 -21.96
CA GLN A 21 9.05 -9.74 -23.02
C GLN A 21 7.56 -9.83 -22.62
N ALA A 22 7.25 -10.18 -21.38
CA ALA A 22 5.88 -10.18 -20.87
C ALA A 22 5.27 -8.76 -20.90
N VAL A 23 6.04 -7.75 -20.47
CA VAL A 23 5.63 -6.34 -20.58
C VAL A 23 5.34 -5.96 -22.04
N SER A 24 6.19 -6.37 -22.98
CA SER A 24 5.99 -6.09 -24.41
C SER A 24 4.70 -6.72 -24.94
N GLN A 25 4.44 -7.99 -24.60
CA GLN A 25 3.21 -8.68 -25.03
C GLN A 25 1.95 -8.07 -24.41
N MET A 26 2.03 -7.59 -23.17
CA MET A 26 0.93 -6.85 -22.54
C MET A 26 0.71 -5.51 -23.24
N ALA A 27 1.78 -4.78 -23.54
CA ALA A 27 1.74 -3.48 -24.20
C ALA A 27 1.17 -3.54 -25.64
N GLU A 28 1.25 -4.70 -26.30
CA GLU A 28 0.59 -4.92 -27.60
C GLU A 28 -0.93 -5.01 -27.48
N LYS A 29 -1.44 -5.55 -26.36
CA LYS A 29 -2.88 -5.68 -26.09
C LYS A 29 -3.47 -4.41 -25.51
N ASP A 30 -2.76 -3.82 -24.56
CA ASP A 30 -3.13 -2.59 -23.88
C ASP A 30 -1.93 -1.63 -23.85
N PRO A 31 -1.91 -0.61 -24.73
CA PRO A 31 -0.78 0.29 -24.86
C PRO A 31 -0.41 0.98 -23.55
N LEU A 32 0.85 0.86 -23.14
CA LEU A 32 1.36 1.57 -21.98
C LEU A 32 1.22 3.10 -22.17
N PRO A 33 0.81 3.83 -21.12
CA PRO A 33 0.69 5.28 -21.22
C PRO A 33 2.07 5.91 -21.45
N LYS A 34 2.09 7.01 -22.20
CA LYS A 34 3.31 7.82 -22.36
C LYS A 34 3.68 8.44 -21.01
N THR A 35 4.93 8.29 -20.62
CA THR A 35 5.50 8.93 -19.42
C THR A 35 6.41 10.08 -19.85
N PRO A 36 6.54 11.17 -19.06
CA PRO A 36 5.75 11.48 -17.88
C PRO A 36 4.31 11.81 -18.27
N MET A 37 3.37 11.45 -17.39
CA MET A 37 1.94 11.72 -17.60
C MET A 37 1.58 13.09 -17.02
N PRO A 38 0.72 13.88 -17.69
CA PRO A 38 0.17 15.09 -17.08
C PRO A 38 -0.71 14.72 -15.88
N GLU A 39 -0.87 15.67 -14.95
CA GLU A 39 -1.63 15.47 -13.70
C GLU A 39 -3.06 14.96 -13.97
N ASP A 40 -3.77 15.54 -14.93
CA ASP A 40 -5.14 15.12 -15.28
C ASP A 40 -5.21 13.66 -15.75
N ALA A 41 -4.27 13.24 -16.61
CA ALA A 41 -4.21 11.85 -17.06
C ALA A 41 -3.85 10.89 -15.92
N ARG A 42 -3.05 11.34 -14.94
CA ARG A 42 -2.78 10.53 -13.74
C ARG A 42 -4.02 10.37 -12.88
N ARG A 43 -4.81 11.43 -12.70
CA ARG A 43 -6.11 11.37 -11.98
C ARG A 43 -7.07 10.40 -12.64
N GLU A 44 -7.21 10.47 -13.96
CA GLU A 44 -8.07 9.55 -14.74
C GLU A 44 -7.67 8.09 -14.53
N CYS A 45 -6.38 7.77 -14.60
CA CYS A 45 -5.94 6.40 -14.38
C CYS A 45 -6.05 5.94 -12.92
N LEU A 46 -5.84 6.82 -11.93
CA LEU A 46 -6.08 6.48 -10.53
C LEU A 46 -7.56 6.14 -10.28
N ALA A 47 -8.48 6.92 -10.86
CA ALA A 47 -9.91 6.65 -10.81
C ALA A 47 -10.26 5.31 -11.50
N ALA A 48 -9.65 5.03 -12.65
CA ALA A 48 -9.83 3.75 -13.34
C ALA A 48 -9.32 2.57 -12.50
N LEU A 49 -8.14 2.69 -11.88
CA LEU A 49 -7.58 1.64 -11.01
C LEU A 49 -8.43 1.40 -9.76
N ALA A 50 -8.95 2.47 -9.14
CA ALA A 50 -9.84 2.36 -7.99
C ALA A 50 -11.16 1.64 -8.32
N SER A 51 -11.60 1.66 -9.58
CA SER A 51 -12.81 0.98 -10.03
C SER A 51 -12.65 -0.54 -10.21
N ILE A 52 -11.41 -1.05 -10.21
CA ILE A 52 -11.12 -2.48 -10.40
C ILE A 52 -11.20 -3.17 -9.02
N PRO A 53 -12.12 -4.13 -8.81
CA PRO A 53 -12.18 -4.90 -7.58
C PRO A 53 -10.83 -5.57 -7.30
N ALA A 54 -10.36 -5.56 -6.05
CA ALA A 54 -9.29 -6.47 -5.66
C ALA A 54 -9.83 -7.90 -5.76
N ASP A 55 -9.14 -8.78 -6.48
CA ASP A 55 -9.37 -10.22 -6.29
C ASP A 55 -8.91 -10.56 -4.87
N ASP A 56 -9.83 -11.03 -4.05
CA ASP A 56 -9.79 -10.98 -2.58
C ASP A 56 -9.25 -12.26 -1.95
N GLY A 57 -8.46 -13.05 -2.69
CA GLY A 57 -7.74 -14.23 -2.18
C GLY A 57 -6.74 -13.94 -1.04
N LEU A 58 -6.77 -12.73 -0.48
CA LEU A 58 -6.10 -12.31 0.73
C LEU A 58 -6.66 -13.05 1.96
N VAL A 59 -5.80 -13.22 2.96
CA VAL A 59 -6.18 -13.76 4.26
C VAL A 59 -5.97 -12.66 5.30
N GLU A 60 -6.97 -12.44 6.15
CA GLU A 60 -6.93 -11.43 7.21
C GLU A 60 -7.09 -12.04 8.59
N THR A 61 -6.32 -11.51 9.54
CA THR A 61 -6.56 -11.69 10.97
C THR A 61 -6.77 -10.33 11.62
N TYR A 62 -7.59 -10.33 12.66
CA TYR A 62 -8.13 -9.12 13.27
C TYR A 62 -7.68 -9.03 14.72
N TRP A 63 -7.13 -7.88 15.09
CA TRP A 63 -6.47 -7.69 16.37
C TRP A 63 -6.93 -6.40 17.04
N TYR A 64 -7.08 -6.47 18.35
CA TYR A 64 -7.44 -5.36 19.21
C TYR A 64 -6.30 -5.04 20.18
N GLY A 65 -5.98 -3.77 20.31
CA GLY A 65 -4.99 -3.27 21.25
C GLY A 65 -5.39 -1.92 21.85
N MET A 66 -4.82 -1.62 23.02
CA MET A 66 -5.09 -0.37 23.75
C MET A 66 -4.13 0.77 23.39
N GLU A 67 -2.96 0.43 22.86
CA GLU A 67 -1.97 1.41 22.42
C GLU A 67 -2.48 2.25 21.23
N PRO A 68 -1.95 3.45 20.98
CA PRO A 68 -2.27 4.20 19.78
C PRO A 68 -2.04 3.36 18.51
N VAL A 69 -2.93 3.48 17.53
CA VAL A 69 -2.93 2.66 16.30
C VAL A 69 -1.58 2.67 15.58
N VAL A 70 -0.93 3.84 15.50
CA VAL A 70 0.41 3.97 14.91
C VAL A 70 1.45 3.15 15.67
N GLN A 71 1.34 3.07 17.00
CA GLN A 71 2.23 2.27 17.84
C GLN A 71 1.97 0.78 17.68
N GLN A 72 0.69 0.36 17.54
CA GLN A 72 0.35 -1.03 17.23
C GLN A 72 0.98 -1.48 15.90
N VAL A 73 0.90 -0.66 14.85
CA VAL A 73 1.56 -0.92 13.56
C VAL A 73 3.08 -1.00 13.69
N ARG A 74 3.71 -0.10 14.46
CA ARG A 74 5.15 -0.15 14.75
C ARG A 74 5.56 -1.44 15.44
N SER A 75 4.79 -1.87 16.45
CA SER A 75 5.05 -3.11 17.18
C SER A 75 4.92 -4.33 16.26
N ALA A 76 3.90 -4.37 15.39
CA ALA A 76 3.74 -5.44 14.41
C ALA A 76 4.93 -5.49 13.42
N ILE A 77 5.37 -4.35 12.88
CA ILE A 77 6.54 -4.28 11.99
C ILE A 77 7.81 -4.74 12.71
N LYS A 78 8.00 -4.33 13.98
CA LYS A 78 9.14 -4.75 14.80
C LYS A 78 9.12 -6.26 15.03
N LEU A 79 7.97 -6.83 15.36
CA LEU A 79 7.79 -8.27 15.52
C LEU A 79 8.09 -9.02 14.21
N GLY A 80 7.60 -8.53 13.07
CA GLY A 80 7.95 -9.08 11.76
C GLY A 80 9.46 -9.13 11.53
N HIS A 81 10.16 -8.04 11.84
CA HIS A 81 11.62 -8.01 11.75
C HIS A 81 12.31 -9.04 12.67
N GLU A 82 11.84 -9.20 13.92
CA GLU A 82 12.35 -10.22 14.86
C GLU A 82 12.12 -11.65 14.35
N LEU A 83 11.01 -11.87 13.64
CA LEU A 83 10.65 -13.16 13.03
C LEU A 83 11.22 -13.35 11.62
N THR A 84 11.93 -12.36 11.07
CA THR A 84 12.39 -12.36 9.67
C THR A 84 11.24 -12.46 8.65
N VAL A 85 10.07 -11.92 9.00
CA VAL A 85 8.89 -11.81 8.15
C VAL A 85 8.75 -10.36 7.70
N ARG A 86 8.66 -10.11 6.39
CA ARG A 86 8.47 -8.74 5.91
C ARG A 86 7.07 -8.25 6.25
N ILE A 87 7.01 -7.10 6.92
CA ILE A 87 5.77 -6.41 7.23
C ILE A 87 5.84 -4.95 6.78
N LEU A 88 4.81 -4.50 6.08
CA LEU A 88 4.66 -3.13 5.59
C LEU A 88 3.37 -2.51 6.12
N ALA A 89 3.41 -1.23 6.48
CA ALA A 89 2.21 -0.48 6.82
C ALA A 89 1.35 -0.26 5.57
N GLY A 90 0.03 -0.44 5.72
CA GLY A 90 -1.00 -0.08 4.74
C GLY A 90 -2.03 0.89 5.34
N GLY A 91 -3.11 1.12 4.58
CA GLY A 91 -4.27 1.87 5.07
C GLY A 91 -3.94 3.25 5.66
N GLU A 92 -4.64 3.59 6.75
CA GLU A 92 -4.60 4.93 7.33
C GLU A 92 -3.22 5.31 7.88
N VAL A 93 -2.51 4.36 8.48
CA VAL A 93 -1.18 4.60 9.06
C VAL A 93 -0.14 4.81 7.95
N ALA A 94 -0.21 4.06 6.86
CA ALA A 94 0.64 4.32 5.70
C ALA A 94 0.32 5.66 5.04
N ALA A 95 -0.96 6.00 4.95
CA ALA A 95 -1.42 7.26 4.40
C ALA A 95 -0.88 8.46 5.21
N ASP A 96 -0.97 8.39 6.54
CA ASP A 96 -0.42 9.39 7.45
C ASP A 96 1.11 9.47 7.34
N ALA A 97 1.80 8.34 7.21
CA ALA A 97 3.26 8.32 7.01
C ALA A 97 3.70 8.96 5.67
N LEU A 98 2.95 8.73 4.59
CA LEU A 98 3.25 9.32 3.27
C LEU A 98 2.93 10.82 3.24
N ARG A 99 1.85 11.22 3.90
CA ARG A 99 1.36 12.60 3.89
C ARG A 99 0.47 12.81 5.13
N PRO A 100 0.99 13.35 6.23
CA PRO A 100 0.19 13.52 7.45
C PRO A 100 -0.99 14.47 7.23
N TRP A 101 -2.22 13.99 7.45
CA TRP A 101 -3.42 14.83 7.31
C TRP A 101 -4.56 14.49 8.28
N ARG A 102 -4.60 13.28 8.84
CA ARG A 102 -5.56 12.87 9.88
C ARG A 102 -4.91 11.92 10.85
N ILE A 103 -5.45 11.86 12.06
CA ILE A 103 -5.04 10.85 13.04
C ILE A 103 -5.63 9.50 12.62
N PRO A 104 -4.80 8.46 12.40
CA PRO A 104 -5.28 7.11 12.10
C PRO A 104 -6.12 6.54 13.24
N THR A 105 -7.27 5.96 12.90
CA THR A 105 -8.19 5.25 13.79
C THR A 105 -8.15 3.74 13.60
N ARG A 106 -7.67 3.27 12.45
CA ARG A 106 -7.46 1.84 12.16
C ARG A 106 -6.09 1.55 11.56
N GLY A 107 -5.44 0.51 12.06
CA GLY A 107 -4.17 0.01 11.56
C GLY A 107 -4.38 -1.08 10.53
N LEU A 108 -3.56 -1.08 9.49
CA LEU A 108 -3.47 -2.16 8.52
C LEU A 108 -2.00 -2.46 8.28
N VAL A 109 -1.63 -3.73 8.35
CA VAL A 109 -0.30 -4.21 7.99
C VAL A 109 -0.40 -5.33 6.96
N TYR A 110 0.46 -5.25 5.96
CA TYR A 110 0.71 -6.33 5.01
C TYR A 110 1.82 -7.22 5.55
N SER A 111 1.61 -8.53 5.60
CA SER A 111 2.60 -9.51 6.04
C SER A 111 2.81 -10.60 4.98
N GLU A 112 4.04 -11.10 4.83
CA GLU A 112 4.33 -12.22 3.91
C GLU A 112 3.63 -13.52 4.34
N GLU A 113 3.41 -13.68 5.64
CA GLU A 113 2.70 -14.82 6.22
C GLU A 113 1.90 -14.40 7.47
N LEU A 114 1.01 -15.28 7.93
CA LEU A 114 0.27 -15.07 9.17
C LEU A 114 1.23 -15.17 10.36
N ILE A 115 1.22 -14.15 11.20
CA ILE A 115 1.95 -14.15 12.47
C ILE A 115 0.99 -13.92 13.63
N ASP A 116 1.33 -14.49 14.78
CA ASP A 116 0.61 -14.27 16.03
C ASP A 116 1.07 -12.95 16.66
N LEU A 117 0.16 -11.98 16.73
CA LEU A 117 0.45 -10.67 17.31
C LEU A 117 0.22 -10.62 18.82
N SER A 118 -0.21 -11.71 19.47
CA SER A 118 -0.48 -11.75 20.90
C SER A 118 0.73 -11.36 21.77
N VAL A 119 1.93 -11.63 21.27
CA VAL A 119 3.21 -11.27 21.91
C VAL A 119 3.48 -9.76 21.91
N SER A 120 2.66 -8.95 21.24
CA SER A 120 2.73 -7.48 21.17
C SER A 120 1.58 -6.79 21.90
N ASP A 121 1.05 -7.41 22.95
CA ASP A 121 -0.08 -6.92 23.76
C ASP A 121 -1.37 -6.70 22.94
N LEU A 122 -1.52 -7.45 21.85
CA LEU A 122 -2.71 -7.49 21.01
C LEU A 122 -3.54 -8.73 21.34
N VAL A 123 -4.85 -8.65 21.16
CA VAL A 123 -5.76 -9.77 21.36
C VAL A 123 -6.53 -10.01 20.07
N GLU A 124 -6.69 -11.27 19.67
CA GLU A 124 -7.50 -11.64 18.52
C GLU A 124 -8.94 -11.16 18.71
N SER A 125 -9.53 -10.60 17.66
CA SER A 125 -10.82 -9.93 17.70
C SER A 125 -11.61 -10.17 16.41
N THR A 126 -12.77 -9.51 16.30
CA THR A 126 -13.59 -9.52 15.08
C THR A 126 -13.24 -8.30 14.21
N ALA A 127 -13.61 -8.33 12.93
CA ALA A 127 -13.37 -7.22 12.00
C ALA A 127 -13.98 -5.88 12.45
N ASP A 128 -15.09 -5.94 13.20
CA ASP A 128 -15.81 -4.75 13.66
C ASP A 128 -15.09 -4.06 14.82
N GLU A 129 -14.51 -4.84 15.73
CA GLU A 129 -13.83 -4.36 16.94
C GLU A 129 -12.34 -4.10 16.72
N ALA A 130 -11.72 -4.68 15.69
CA ALA A 130 -10.29 -4.59 15.45
C ALA A 130 -9.77 -3.15 15.33
N THR A 131 -8.68 -2.89 16.04
CA THR A 131 -7.86 -1.68 15.87
C THR A 131 -6.72 -1.89 14.89
N LEU A 132 -6.33 -3.14 14.64
CA LEU A 132 -5.28 -3.55 13.71
C LEU A 132 -5.72 -4.76 12.90
N THR A 133 -5.62 -4.67 11.58
CA THR A 133 -5.79 -5.80 10.66
C THR A 133 -4.43 -6.23 10.12
N LEU A 134 -4.13 -7.52 10.20
CA LEU A 134 -3.00 -8.13 9.49
C LEU A 134 -3.53 -8.80 8.23
N ARG A 135 -2.94 -8.47 7.09
CA ARG A 135 -3.33 -8.95 5.77
C ARG A 135 -2.17 -9.66 5.09
N VAL A 136 -2.41 -10.88 4.63
CA VAL A 136 -1.49 -11.59 3.73
C VAL A 136 -2.04 -11.45 2.30
N PRO A 137 -1.37 -10.71 1.40
CA PRO A 137 -1.88 -10.47 0.06
C PRO A 137 -1.70 -11.71 -0.84
N ALA A 138 -2.70 -12.02 -1.65
CA ALA A 138 -2.56 -12.98 -2.75
C ALA A 138 -1.70 -12.44 -3.90
N ASP A 139 -1.71 -11.12 -4.09
CA ASP A 139 -0.92 -10.44 -5.11
C ASP A 139 0.50 -10.15 -4.59
N PRO A 140 1.54 -10.83 -5.10
CA PRO A 140 2.91 -10.61 -4.66
C PRO A 140 3.48 -9.26 -5.11
N THR A 141 2.82 -8.56 -6.05
CA THR A 141 3.33 -7.29 -6.57
C THR A 141 3.34 -6.19 -5.52
N VAL A 142 2.52 -6.29 -4.47
CA VAL A 142 2.54 -5.38 -3.30
C VAL A 142 3.96 -5.20 -2.75
N TRP A 143 4.77 -6.27 -2.75
CA TRP A 143 6.13 -6.23 -2.23
C TRP A 143 7.11 -5.58 -3.21
N THR A 144 6.99 -5.88 -4.50
CA THR A 144 7.91 -5.37 -5.52
C THR A 144 7.63 -3.91 -5.86
N THR A 145 6.37 -3.49 -5.89
CA THR A 145 5.97 -2.09 -6.09
C THR A 145 6.37 -1.23 -4.90
N ALA A 146 6.23 -1.74 -3.67
CA ALA A 146 6.72 -1.07 -2.46
C ALA A 146 8.24 -0.90 -2.50
N ALA A 147 8.99 -1.97 -2.81
CA ALA A 147 10.46 -1.89 -2.91
C ALA A 147 10.91 -0.87 -3.98
N TRP A 148 10.28 -0.89 -5.16
CA TRP A 148 10.55 0.06 -6.23
C TRP A 148 10.20 1.51 -5.82
N TRP A 149 9.09 1.70 -5.10
CA TRP A 149 8.70 3.00 -4.57
C TRP A 149 9.73 3.57 -3.60
N HIS A 150 10.17 2.77 -2.63
CA HIS A 150 11.17 3.18 -1.64
C HIS A 150 12.53 3.48 -2.27
N GLN A 151 12.92 2.76 -3.33
CA GLN A 151 14.14 3.06 -4.10
C GLN A 151 14.02 4.36 -4.90
N THR A 152 12.88 4.60 -5.55
CA THR A 152 12.70 5.77 -6.41
C THR A 152 12.51 7.06 -5.61
N CYS A 153 12.13 6.93 -4.34
CA CYS A 153 11.97 8.05 -3.41
C CYS A 153 13.18 8.24 -2.48
N GLU A 154 14.35 7.66 -2.80
CA GLU A 154 15.60 7.86 -2.05
C GLU A 154 15.83 9.36 -1.74
N GLY A 155 15.66 9.73 -0.47
CA GLY A 155 15.73 11.11 0.03
C GLY A 155 14.48 11.58 0.79
N GLU A 156 13.32 10.97 0.57
CA GLU A 156 12.13 11.14 1.41
C GLU A 156 12.20 10.15 2.58
N HIS A 157 12.35 10.66 3.81
CA HIS A 157 12.31 9.82 5.01
C HIS A 157 10.85 9.59 5.41
N PHE A 158 10.38 8.35 5.24
CA PHE A 158 9.14 7.88 5.85
C PHE A 158 9.46 7.27 7.21
N ASP A 159 8.67 7.61 8.24
CA ASP A 159 8.89 7.11 9.60
C ASP A 159 8.64 5.60 9.77
N LEU A 160 8.10 4.95 8.73
CA LEU A 160 7.64 3.57 8.69
C LEU A 160 7.85 2.99 7.28
N PRO A 161 8.18 1.70 7.14
CA PRO A 161 8.11 1.04 5.84
C PRO A 161 6.64 0.84 5.44
N THR A 162 6.25 1.39 4.30
CA THR A 162 4.86 1.34 3.79
C THR A 162 4.75 0.51 2.51
N VAL A 163 3.53 0.10 2.16
CA VAL A 163 3.19 -0.27 0.78
C VAL A 163 3.27 0.96 -0.15
N ASP A 164 3.18 0.74 -1.46
CA ASP A 164 3.20 1.86 -2.41
C ASP A 164 1.92 2.71 -2.32
N PRO A 165 1.97 4.00 -2.71
CA PRO A 165 0.84 4.91 -2.56
C PRO A 165 -0.46 4.49 -3.26
N ILE A 166 -0.41 3.69 -4.32
CA ILE A 166 -1.61 3.22 -5.02
C ILE A 166 -2.31 2.15 -4.17
N VAL A 167 -1.54 1.24 -3.55
CA VAL A 167 -2.09 0.27 -2.59
C VAL A 167 -2.68 0.99 -1.38
N VAL A 168 -2.00 2.00 -0.84
CA VAL A 168 -2.55 2.84 0.25
C VAL A 168 -3.87 3.50 -0.15
N LEU A 169 -3.95 4.06 -1.36
CA LEU A 169 -5.19 4.65 -1.87
C LEU A 169 -6.32 3.63 -1.98
N LYS A 170 -6.00 2.42 -2.43
CA LYS A 170 -6.96 1.31 -2.50
C LYS A 170 -7.47 0.92 -1.12
N ASP A 171 -6.59 0.82 -0.13
CA ASP A 171 -6.96 0.51 1.26
C ASP A 171 -7.90 1.56 1.84
N LEU A 172 -7.62 2.85 1.61
CA LEU A 172 -8.49 3.93 2.06
C LEU A 172 -9.85 3.93 1.37
N THR A 173 -9.89 3.56 0.09
CA THR A 173 -11.13 3.50 -0.69
C THR A 173 -11.99 2.30 -0.32
N ALA A 174 -11.36 1.18 0.06
CA ALA A 174 -12.06 -0.02 0.54
C ALA A 174 -12.47 0.05 2.01
N GLY A 175 -11.81 0.90 2.80
CA GLY A 175 -12.10 1.12 4.21
C GLY A 175 -13.42 1.86 4.46
N ALA A 176 -13.74 2.10 5.73
CA ALA A 176 -14.92 2.87 6.10
C ALA A 176 -14.78 4.32 5.61
N ASP A 177 -15.75 4.79 4.83
CA ASP A 177 -15.83 6.19 4.44
C ASP A 177 -16.19 7.04 5.66
N LEU A 178 -15.22 7.84 6.12
CA LEU A 178 -15.39 8.78 7.23
C LEU A 178 -15.92 10.15 6.76
N GLY A 179 -16.14 10.34 5.45
CA GLY A 179 -16.62 11.59 4.87
C GLY A 179 -15.62 12.75 4.96
N ASP A 180 -14.34 12.46 5.18
CA ASP A 180 -13.28 13.44 5.39
C ASP A 180 -12.47 13.79 4.12
N GLY A 181 -12.73 13.08 3.02
CA GLY A 181 -12.03 13.26 1.74
C GLY A 181 -10.58 12.77 1.76
N ALA A 182 -10.19 11.90 2.69
CA ALA A 182 -8.84 11.35 2.75
C ALA A 182 -8.41 10.64 1.45
N PRO A 183 -9.24 9.78 0.80
CA PRO A 183 -8.88 9.17 -0.47
C PRO A 183 -8.60 10.20 -1.56
N ASP A 184 -9.45 11.23 -1.69
CA ASP A 184 -9.28 12.30 -2.69
C ASP A 184 -8.00 13.09 -2.48
N ARG A 185 -7.66 13.41 -1.23
CA ARG A 185 -6.41 14.11 -0.90
C ARG A 185 -5.18 13.29 -1.27
N LEU A 186 -5.19 11.99 -0.97
CA LEU A 186 -4.09 11.09 -1.34
C LEU A 186 -3.99 10.98 -2.86
N ALA A 187 -5.11 10.78 -3.57
CA ALA A 187 -5.14 10.70 -5.03
C ALA A 187 -4.60 11.99 -5.69
N ASN A 188 -5.00 13.16 -5.19
CA ASN A 188 -4.49 14.45 -5.66
C ASN A 188 -2.99 14.59 -5.43
N TRP A 189 -2.48 14.14 -4.29
CA TRP A 189 -1.04 14.15 -4.02
C TRP A 189 -0.25 13.22 -4.95
N ILE A 190 -0.76 12.00 -5.18
CA ILE A 190 -0.13 11.05 -6.11
C ILE A 190 -0.10 11.64 -7.53
N ALA A 191 -1.19 12.27 -7.96
CA ALA A 191 -1.28 12.86 -9.30
C ALA A 191 -0.34 14.04 -9.50
N ALA A 192 -0.19 14.90 -8.48
CA ALA A 192 0.65 16.11 -8.51
C ALA A 192 2.16 15.83 -8.38
N ARG A 193 2.57 14.58 -8.15
CA ARG A 193 3.96 14.20 -7.83
C ARG A 193 4.89 14.20 -9.05
#